data_AF-A0A6A5VF07-F1
#
_entry.id   AF-A0A6A5VF07-F1
#
_cell.length_a   1.000
_cell.length_b   1.000
_cell.length_c   1.000
_cell.angle_alpha   90.00
_cell.angle_beta   90.00
_cell.angle_gamma   90.00
#
_symmetry.space_group_name_H-M   'P 1'
#
loop_
_entity.id
_entity.type
_entity.pdbx_description
1 polymer ?
#
loop_
_entity_poly.entity_id
_entity_poly.type
_entity_poly.pdbx_seq_one_letter_code
_entity_poly.pdbx_strand_id
1 'polypeptide(L)'
;MSPLSKDFKDELRAKANANLQRHFQTLEEEARSIKHDQPSTDTLASFSSHLQSSSRILVLTGAGLSASSGIPTYRSAGGFWRTYSDQQLAKKSAFEEDPVLIWQFYNHRRQSAQAAEPNAAHYALVELARRKPGLLSVNQNVDGLCQRAGHPEGQIVDLHGSLWRVKCVDEACGFEVENWDVPIVPQLPVTDVDDTESTAAGCKIEDLPHCPKCKNLLRPATVWFGEGLPEEKVEQVDDSASNST
;
A
#
# COMPACT_ATOMS: atom_id res chain seq x y z
N MET A 1 -12.38 36.14 20.05
CA MET A 1 -11.93 36.23 18.64
C MET A 1 -13.14 35.95 17.76
N SER A 2 -13.47 36.85 16.83
CA SER A 2 -14.61 36.64 15.91
C SER A 2 -14.25 35.57 14.89
N PRO A 3 -15.14 34.61 14.56
CA PRO A 3 -14.86 33.62 13.52
C PRO A 3 -14.64 34.30 12.16
N LEU A 4 -13.66 33.81 11.40
CA LEU A 4 -13.36 34.26 10.05
C LEU A 4 -14.60 34.11 9.15
N SER A 5 -14.87 35.13 8.32
CA SER A 5 -15.99 35.11 7.39
C SER A 5 -15.84 33.97 6.37
N LYS A 6 -16.97 33.47 5.89
CA LYS A 6 -17.04 32.39 4.88
C LYS A 6 -16.20 32.75 3.64
N ASP A 7 -16.34 33.98 3.15
CA ASP A 7 -15.62 34.48 1.97
C ASP A 7 -14.10 34.42 2.14
N PHE A 8 -13.59 34.70 3.34
CA PHE A 8 -12.15 34.62 3.62
C PHE A 8 -11.63 33.19 3.67
N LYS A 9 -12.43 32.25 4.19
CA LYS A 9 -12.10 30.81 4.18
C LYS A 9 -12.09 30.25 2.76
N ASP A 10 -13.04 30.66 1.94
CA ASP A 10 -13.13 30.25 0.53
C ASP A 10 -11.95 30.80 -0.29
N GLU A 11 -11.53 32.03 -0.04
CA GLU A 11 -10.33 32.61 -0.68
C GLU A 11 -9.04 31.89 -0.26
N LEU A 12 -8.90 31.52 1.02
CA LEU A 12 -7.76 30.74 1.50
C LEU A 12 -7.74 29.32 0.89
N ARG A 13 -8.89 28.65 0.79
CA ARG A 13 -9.02 27.35 0.11
C ARG A 13 -8.63 27.44 -1.36
N ALA A 14 -9.11 28.47 -2.06
CA ALA A 14 -8.76 28.69 -3.47
C ALA A 14 -7.25 28.91 -3.66
N LYS A 15 -6.60 29.69 -2.78
CA LYS A 15 -5.14 29.91 -2.82
C LYS A 15 -4.35 28.64 -2.50
N ALA A 16 -4.80 27.86 -1.51
CA ALA A 16 -4.19 26.57 -1.17
C ALA A 16 -4.27 25.58 -2.34
N ASN A 17 -5.46 25.43 -2.95
CA ASN A 17 -5.66 24.56 -4.11
C ASN A 17 -4.81 25.01 -5.31
N ALA A 18 -4.76 26.32 -5.61
CA ALA A 18 -3.96 26.85 -6.70
C ALA A 18 -2.44 26.70 -6.48
N ASN A 19 -1.98 26.68 -5.23
CA ASN A 19 -0.58 26.39 -4.89
C ASN A 19 -0.29 24.89 -5.01
N LEU A 20 -1.21 24.03 -4.58
CA LEU A 20 -1.11 22.58 -4.72
C LEU A 20 -1.07 22.17 -6.20
N GLN A 21 -1.93 22.75 -7.03
CA GLN A 21 -2.00 22.50 -8.47
C GLN A 21 -0.73 22.94 -9.20
N ARG A 22 -0.18 24.11 -8.85
CA ARG A 22 1.12 24.57 -9.37
C ARG A 22 2.25 23.64 -8.93
N HIS A 23 2.26 23.20 -7.68
CA HIS A 23 3.25 22.26 -7.19
C HIS A 23 3.19 20.92 -7.93
N PHE A 24 1.98 20.39 -8.18
CA PHE A 24 1.81 19.18 -9.00
C PHE A 24 2.25 19.36 -10.44
N GLN A 25 1.92 20.48 -11.08
CA GLN A 25 2.40 20.79 -12.43
C GLN A 25 3.93 20.85 -12.49
N THR A 26 4.59 21.48 -11.51
CA THR A 26 6.04 21.51 -11.43
C THR A 26 6.64 20.12 -11.23
N LEU A 27 6.07 19.29 -10.35
CA LEU A 27 6.53 17.90 -10.15
C LEU A 27 6.33 17.03 -11.40
N GLU A 28 5.24 17.24 -12.15
CA GLU A 28 5.00 16.55 -13.42
C GLU A 28 5.96 17.00 -14.52
N GLU A 29 6.30 18.28 -14.59
CA GLU A 29 7.30 18.82 -15.53
C GLU A 29 8.71 18.32 -15.18
N GLU A 30 9.06 18.28 -13.90
CA GLU A 30 10.31 17.68 -13.41
C GLU A 30 10.36 16.19 -13.70
N ALA A 31 9.28 15.43 -13.47
CA ALA A 31 9.20 14.02 -13.81
C ALA A 31 9.33 13.76 -15.32
N ARG A 32 8.75 14.63 -16.17
CA ARG A 32 8.92 14.58 -17.64
C ARG A 32 10.32 14.97 -18.10
N SER A 33 11.04 15.76 -17.31
CA SER A 33 12.43 16.20 -17.56
C SER A 33 13.46 15.13 -17.20
N ILE A 34 13.11 14.15 -16.34
CA ILE A 34 13.98 13.01 -16.04
C ILE A 34 14.14 12.16 -17.30
N LYS A 35 15.29 12.30 -17.96
CA LYS A 35 15.75 11.34 -18.96
C LYS A 35 16.01 10.00 -18.26
N HIS A 36 15.16 9.01 -18.51
CA HIS A 36 15.56 7.63 -18.28
C HIS A 36 16.55 7.25 -19.38
N ASP A 37 17.84 7.32 -19.06
CA ASP A 37 18.85 6.69 -19.91
C ASP A 37 18.50 5.20 -19.99
N GLN A 38 18.08 4.77 -21.19
CA GLN A 38 17.89 3.37 -21.47
C GLN A 38 19.24 2.68 -21.26
N PRO A 39 19.30 1.58 -20.50
CA PRO A 39 20.55 0.85 -20.31
C PRO A 39 21.14 0.44 -21.67
N SER A 40 22.46 0.52 -21.80
CA SER A 40 23.12 0.12 -23.05
C SER A 40 22.84 -1.34 -23.37
N THR A 41 22.91 -1.71 -24.66
CA THR A 41 22.74 -3.10 -25.12
C THR A 41 23.67 -4.06 -24.38
N ASP A 42 24.91 -3.65 -24.13
CA ASP A 42 25.90 -4.45 -23.38
C ASP A 42 25.49 -4.65 -21.92
N THR A 43 24.91 -3.63 -21.29
CA THR A 43 24.39 -3.72 -19.92
C THR A 43 23.23 -4.71 -19.84
N LEU A 44 22.29 -4.65 -20.79
CA LEU A 44 21.15 -5.57 -20.86
C LEU A 44 21.60 -7.01 -21.15
N ALA A 45 22.58 -7.21 -22.03
CA ALA A 45 23.13 -8.53 -22.32
C ALA A 45 23.86 -9.11 -21.10
N SER A 46 24.64 -8.29 -20.39
CA SER A 46 25.32 -8.69 -19.15
C SER A 46 24.32 -9.07 -18.05
N PHE A 47 23.30 -8.24 -17.82
CA PHE A 47 22.22 -8.53 -16.86
C PHE A 47 21.50 -9.83 -17.20
N SER A 48 21.11 -10.01 -18.47
CA SER A 48 20.40 -11.21 -18.92
C SER A 48 21.24 -12.46 -18.70
N SER A 49 22.54 -12.40 -18.97
CA SER A 49 23.47 -13.51 -18.74
C SER A 49 23.57 -13.88 -17.26
N HIS A 50 23.71 -12.89 -16.37
CA HIS A 50 23.74 -13.10 -14.92
C HIS A 50 22.41 -13.66 -14.39
N LEU A 51 21.28 -13.12 -14.84
CA LEU A 51 19.97 -13.60 -14.43
C LEU A 51 19.73 -15.06 -14.86
N GLN A 52 20.19 -15.42 -16.06
CA GLN A 52 20.08 -16.78 -16.59
C GLN A 52 20.96 -17.77 -15.83
N SER A 53 22.19 -17.41 -15.45
CA SER A 53 23.09 -18.30 -14.71
C SER A 53 22.78 -18.39 -13.21
N SER A 54 22.07 -17.41 -12.65
CA SER A 54 21.72 -17.39 -11.23
C SER A 54 20.72 -18.49 -10.86
N SER A 55 21.05 -19.29 -9.84
CA SER A 55 20.18 -20.31 -9.26
C SER A 55 19.35 -19.78 -8.08
N ARG A 56 19.82 -18.71 -7.43
CA ARG A 56 19.18 -18.03 -6.31
C ARG A 56 19.02 -16.56 -6.64
N ILE A 57 17.79 -16.06 -6.56
CA ILE A 57 17.46 -14.68 -6.95
C ILE A 57 16.55 -14.08 -5.88
N LEU A 58 16.97 -12.96 -5.29
CA LEU A 58 16.12 -12.17 -4.39
C LEU A 58 15.60 -10.96 -5.16
N VAL A 59 14.28 -10.80 -5.24
CA VAL A 59 13.63 -9.66 -5.88
C VAL A 59 12.95 -8.81 -4.82
N LEU A 60 13.46 -7.61 -4.56
CA LEU A 60 12.80 -6.65 -3.67
C LEU A 60 11.87 -5.74 -4.49
N THR A 61 10.57 -5.78 -4.20
CA THR A 61 9.57 -4.93 -4.85
C THR A 61 9.01 -3.89 -3.89
N GLY A 62 8.55 -2.78 -4.45
CA GLY A 62 7.90 -1.69 -3.71
C GLY A 62 6.88 -0.98 -4.59
N ALA A 63 6.36 0.16 -4.13
CA ALA A 63 5.18 0.79 -4.72
C ALA A 63 5.34 1.13 -6.22
N GLY A 64 6.57 1.31 -6.70
CA GLY A 64 6.85 1.51 -8.12
C GLY A 64 6.38 0.37 -9.03
N LEU A 65 6.31 -0.87 -8.53
CA LEU A 65 5.77 -2.00 -9.28
C LEU A 65 4.28 -1.81 -9.59
N SER A 66 3.52 -1.25 -8.65
CA SER A 66 2.06 -1.04 -8.74
C SER A 66 1.67 0.32 -9.34
N ALA A 67 2.63 1.23 -9.53
CA ALA A 67 2.37 2.56 -10.08
C ALA A 67 1.73 2.51 -11.47
N SER A 68 2.24 1.66 -12.37
CA SER A 68 1.65 1.46 -13.71
C SER A 68 0.31 0.72 -13.69
N SER A 69 -0.14 0.23 -12.54
CA SER A 69 -1.48 -0.31 -12.32
C SER A 69 -2.46 0.74 -11.77
N GLY A 70 -2.05 2.01 -11.68
CA GLY A 70 -2.89 3.10 -11.16
C GLY A 70 -2.89 3.23 -9.64
N ILE A 71 -2.05 2.47 -8.93
CA ILE A 71 -1.92 2.58 -7.47
C ILE A 71 -0.90 3.67 -7.14
N PRO A 72 -1.28 4.74 -6.40
CA PRO A 72 -0.37 5.83 -6.07
C PRO A 72 0.83 5.37 -5.21
N THR A 73 1.98 6.06 -5.34
CA THR A 73 3.18 5.76 -4.54
C THR A 73 3.32 6.68 -3.34
N TYR A 74 3.83 6.16 -2.22
CA TYR A 74 4.03 6.86 -0.95
C TYR A 74 4.89 8.14 -0.99
N ARG A 75 5.75 8.31 -2.01
CA ARG A 75 6.75 9.40 -2.07
C ARG A 75 6.44 10.50 -3.09
N SER A 76 5.38 10.33 -3.86
CA SER A 76 4.93 11.32 -4.84
C SER A 76 3.68 12.05 -4.32
N ALA A 77 3.05 12.83 -5.19
CA ALA A 77 1.68 13.33 -5.02
C ALA A 77 0.70 12.32 -4.41
N GLY A 78 0.91 11.03 -4.70
CA GLY A 78 0.10 9.91 -4.28
C GLY A 78 0.19 9.51 -2.80
N GLY A 79 1.11 10.08 -2.01
CA GLY A 79 1.28 9.73 -0.58
C GLY A 79 0.32 10.43 0.38
N PHE A 80 -0.69 11.11 -0.14
CA PHE A 80 -1.69 11.83 0.62
C PHE A 80 -3.10 11.31 0.33
N TRP A 81 -3.89 11.14 1.39
CA TRP A 81 -5.32 10.94 1.32
C TRP A 81 -6.01 12.06 2.11
N ARG A 82 -6.83 12.86 1.42
CA ARG A 82 -7.33 14.15 1.92
C ARG A 82 -6.15 15.06 2.31
N THR A 83 -6.15 15.59 3.54
CA THR A 83 -5.07 16.41 4.09
C THR A 83 -4.03 15.60 4.88
N TYR A 84 -4.17 14.28 4.95
CA TYR A 84 -3.30 13.42 5.74
C TYR A 84 -2.29 12.70 4.84
N SER A 85 -1.05 12.62 5.29
CA SER A 85 -0.09 11.70 4.70
C SER A 85 -0.38 10.26 5.16
N ASP A 86 -0.03 9.29 4.32
CA ASP A 86 -0.16 7.87 4.67
C ASP A 86 0.57 7.53 5.98
N GLN A 87 1.70 8.18 6.26
CA GLN A 87 2.47 7.98 7.48
C GLN A 87 1.75 8.48 8.74
N GLN A 88 0.82 9.42 8.62
CA GLN A 88 0.01 9.86 9.75
C GLN A 88 -1.07 8.84 10.08
N LEU A 89 -1.68 8.20 9.06
CA LEU A 89 -2.82 7.31 9.23
C LEU A 89 -2.42 5.84 9.45
N ALA A 90 -1.33 5.38 8.85
CA ALA A 90 -0.82 4.01 9.03
C ALA A 90 0.00 3.87 10.33
N LYS A 91 -0.60 4.22 11.47
CA LYS A 91 -0.01 4.19 12.81
C LYS A 91 -1.00 3.65 13.84
N LYS A 92 -0.48 2.90 14.82
CA LYS A 92 -1.29 2.38 15.94
C LYS A 92 -1.99 3.50 16.71
N SER A 93 -1.26 4.57 17.04
CA SER A 93 -1.82 5.71 17.78
C SER A 93 -2.97 6.40 17.03
N ALA A 94 -2.89 6.46 15.70
CA ALA A 94 -3.96 7.06 14.89
C ALA A 94 -5.22 6.19 14.86
N PHE A 95 -5.06 4.86 14.88
CA PHE A 95 -6.19 3.93 15.01
C PHE A 95 -6.82 3.95 16.40
N GLU A 96 -6.01 4.12 17.46
CA GLU A 96 -6.52 4.27 18.82
C GLU A 96 -7.28 5.60 19.02
N GLU A 97 -6.85 6.65 18.33
CA GLU A 97 -7.48 7.97 18.36
C GLU A 97 -8.79 8.01 17.55
N ASP A 98 -8.78 7.53 16.30
CA ASP A 98 -9.95 7.53 15.42
C ASP A 98 -9.97 6.29 14.49
N PRO A 99 -10.48 5.15 14.98
CA PRO A 99 -10.50 3.91 14.18
C PRO A 99 -11.46 4.01 12.98
N VAL A 100 -12.45 4.91 13.03
CA VAL A 100 -13.38 5.14 11.92
C VAL A 100 -12.64 5.82 10.77
N LEU A 101 -11.88 6.88 11.05
CA LEU A 101 -11.03 7.55 10.06
C LEU A 101 -10.02 6.60 9.44
N ILE A 102 -9.37 5.74 10.24
CA ILE A 102 -8.41 4.77 9.72
C ILE A 102 -9.11 3.77 8.80
N TRP A 103 -10.27 3.22 9.18
CA TRP A 103 -10.98 2.32 8.29
C TRP A 103 -11.48 3.00 7.00
N GLN A 104 -11.79 4.30 7.01
CA GLN A 104 -12.11 5.03 5.77
C GLN A 104 -10.92 5.08 4.83
N PHE A 105 -9.75 5.44 5.37
CA PHE A 105 -8.50 5.45 4.63
C PHE A 105 -8.20 4.08 4.02
N TYR A 106 -8.35 3.01 4.80
CA TYR A 106 -8.13 1.65 4.31
C TYR A 106 -9.20 1.17 3.32
N ASN A 107 -10.48 1.54 3.48
CA ASN A 107 -11.52 1.25 2.48
C ASN A 107 -11.25 1.94 1.15
N HIS A 108 -10.79 3.20 1.18
CA HIS A 108 -10.35 3.89 -0.03
C HIS A 108 -9.21 3.14 -0.72
N ARG A 109 -8.18 2.73 0.03
CA ARG A 109 -7.07 1.95 -0.52
C ARG A 109 -7.51 0.59 -1.06
N ARG A 110 -8.42 -0.10 -0.37
CA ARG A 110 -9.01 -1.37 -0.82
C ARG A 110 -9.80 -1.19 -2.12
N GLN A 111 -10.59 -0.12 -2.25
CA GLN A 111 -11.30 0.19 -3.49
C GLN A 111 -10.33 0.43 -4.65
N SER A 112 -9.32 1.27 -4.45
CA SER A 112 -8.29 1.55 -5.46
C SER A 112 -7.54 0.29 -5.87
N ALA A 113 -7.17 -0.57 -4.92
CA ALA A 113 -6.50 -1.84 -5.20
C ALA A 113 -7.43 -2.86 -5.89
N GLN A 114 -8.73 -2.88 -5.57
CA GLN A 114 -9.72 -3.74 -6.22
C GLN A 114 -9.91 -3.36 -7.70
N ALA A 115 -9.92 -2.06 -8.00
CA ALA A 115 -10.08 -1.54 -9.36
C ALA A 115 -8.81 -1.66 -10.22
N ALA A 116 -7.64 -1.73 -9.58
CA ALA A 116 -6.36 -1.92 -10.26
C ALA A 116 -6.22 -3.36 -10.80
N GLU A 117 -5.48 -3.53 -11.90
CA GLU A 117 -5.11 -4.84 -12.45
C GLU A 117 -3.59 -5.03 -12.45
N PRO A 118 -3.08 -6.27 -12.28
CA PRO A 118 -1.66 -6.53 -12.42
C PRO A 118 -1.16 -6.12 -13.81
N ASN A 119 -0.01 -5.45 -13.84
CA ASN A 119 0.63 -4.99 -15.09
C ASN A 119 1.69 -5.98 -15.61
N ALA A 120 2.29 -5.68 -16.77
CA ALA A 120 3.29 -6.53 -17.42
C ALA A 120 4.48 -6.91 -16.52
N ALA A 121 4.91 -6.03 -15.61
CA ALA A 121 6.02 -6.32 -14.71
C ALA A 121 5.64 -7.39 -13.67
N HIS A 122 4.40 -7.39 -13.17
CA HIS A 122 3.91 -8.45 -12.28
C HIS A 122 3.96 -9.80 -12.98
N TYR A 123 3.41 -9.90 -14.19
CA TYR A 123 3.42 -11.15 -14.96
C TYR A 123 4.84 -11.60 -15.34
N ALA A 124 5.75 -10.67 -15.62
CA ALA A 124 7.16 -10.99 -15.86
C ALA A 124 7.82 -11.61 -14.61
N LEU A 125 7.52 -11.10 -13.42
CA LEU A 125 8.00 -11.67 -12.15
C LEU A 125 7.44 -13.08 -11.92
N VAL A 126 6.15 -13.29 -12.19
CA VAL A 126 5.51 -14.62 -12.10
C VAL A 126 6.21 -15.62 -13.02
N GLU A 127 6.47 -15.22 -14.27
CA GLU A 127 7.15 -16.08 -15.23
C GLU A 127 8.59 -16.38 -14.83
N LEU A 128 9.31 -15.39 -14.30
CA LEU A 128 10.66 -15.60 -13.78
C LEU A 128 10.66 -16.56 -12.59
N ALA A 129 9.73 -16.39 -11.65
CA ALA A 129 9.57 -17.23 -10.47
C ALA A 129 9.35 -18.70 -10.85
N ARG A 130 8.44 -18.96 -11.82
CA ARG A 130 8.20 -20.31 -12.38
C ARG A 130 9.44 -20.95 -13.00
N ARG A 131 10.30 -20.16 -13.64
CA ARG A 131 11.55 -20.65 -14.27
C ARG A 131 12.70 -20.81 -13.29
N LYS A 132 12.62 -20.17 -12.12
CA LYS A 132 13.70 -20.09 -11.13
C LYS A 132 13.19 -20.56 -9.76
N PRO A 133 13.23 -21.88 -9.47
CA PRO A 133 12.77 -22.43 -8.20
C PRO A 133 13.40 -21.77 -6.96
N GLY A 134 14.65 -21.31 -7.05
CA GLY A 134 15.36 -20.60 -5.98
C GLY A 134 15.12 -19.08 -5.93
N LEU A 135 14.11 -18.56 -6.64
CA LEU A 135 13.73 -17.16 -6.56
C LEU A 135 12.84 -16.92 -5.34
N LEU A 136 13.12 -15.83 -4.62
CA LEU A 136 12.24 -15.27 -3.59
C LEU A 136 11.95 -13.80 -3.90
N SER A 137 10.67 -13.44 -3.97
CA SER A 137 10.21 -12.05 -4.06
C SER A 137 9.88 -11.51 -2.67
N VAL A 138 10.54 -10.44 -2.25
CA VAL A 138 10.22 -9.69 -1.04
C VAL A 138 9.33 -8.53 -1.44
N ASN A 139 8.03 -8.66 -1.19
CA ASN A 139 7.02 -7.71 -1.59
C ASN A 139 6.68 -6.76 -0.44
N GLN A 140 7.00 -5.47 -0.61
CA GLN A 140 6.63 -4.43 0.36
C GLN A 140 5.20 -3.89 0.14
N ASN A 141 4.58 -4.21 -0.99
CA ASN A 141 3.25 -3.72 -1.33
C ASN A 141 2.18 -4.54 -0.63
N VAL A 142 1.09 -3.88 -0.24
CA VAL A 142 -0.05 -4.50 0.47
C VAL A 142 -1.28 -4.65 -0.44
N ASP A 143 -1.17 -4.31 -1.72
CA ASP A 143 -2.29 -4.20 -2.68
C ASP A 143 -2.80 -5.54 -3.23
N GLY A 144 -2.06 -6.63 -3.07
CA GLY A 144 -2.43 -7.97 -3.54
C GLY A 144 -2.26 -8.21 -5.04
N LEU A 145 -1.63 -7.28 -5.80
CA LEU A 145 -1.48 -7.43 -7.25
C LEU A 145 -0.53 -8.58 -7.63
N CYS A 146 0.51 -8.85 -6.83
CA CYS A 146 1.40 -9.99 -7.04
C CYS A 146 0.64 -11.32 -6.94
N GLN A 147 -0.21 -11.48 -5.93
CA GLN A 147 -1.03 -12.66 -5.72
C GLN A 147 -2.05 -12.81 -6.85
N ARG A 148 -2.74 -11.73 -7.23
CA ARG A 148 -3.68 -11.72 -8.36
C ARG A 148 -3.02 -12.02 -9.71
N ALA A 149 -1.75 -11.68 -9.90
CA ALA A 149 -0.97 -12.09 -11.07
C ALA A 149 -0.63 -13.59 -11.10
N GLY A 150 -0.81 -14.29 -9.98
CA GLY A 150 -0.50 -15.72 -9.83
C GLY A 150 0.96 -15.99 -9.45
N HIS A 151 1.58 -15.12 -8.67
CA HIS A 151 2.92 -15.34 -8.11
C HIS A 151 2.91 -16.56 -7.17
N PRO A 152 3.82 -17.55 -7.33
CA PRO A 152 3.82 -18.75 -6.50
C PRO A 152 3.96 -18.43 -5.00
N GLU A 153 3.02 -18.91 -4.18
CA GLU A 153 2.96 -18.62 -2.72
C GLU A 153 4.27 -18.96 -1.99
N GLY A 154 4.95 -20.04 -2.38
CA GLY A 154 6.24 -20.45 -1.78
C GLY A 154 7.45 -19.61 -2.21
N GLN A 155 7.27 -18.62 -3.10
CA GLN A 155 8.33 -17.78 -3.66
C GLN A 155 8.08 -16.28 -3.45
N ILE A 156 7.16 -15.92 -2.56
CA ILE A 156 6.86 -14.52 -2.23
C ILE A 156 6.67 -14.33 -0.72
N VAL A 157 7.18 -13.22 -0.20
CA VAL A 157 7.01 -12.78 1.19
C VAL A 157 6.40 -11.39 1.18
N ASP A 158 5.17 -11.25 1.65
CA ASP A 158 4.52 -9.94 1.84
C ASP A 158 4.98 -9.30 3.15
N LEU A 159 6.06 -8.53 3.07
CA LEU A 159 6.79 -8.01 4.22
C LEU A 159 5.92 -7.10 5.11
N HIS A 160 5.03 -6.32 4.50
CA HIS A 160 4.14 -5.37 5.20
C HIS A 160 2.71 -5.88 5.38
N GLY A 161 2.46 -7.18 5.15
CA GLY A 161 1.12 -7.76 5.26
C GLY A 161 0.23 -7.48 4.05
N SER A 162 -1.08 -7.40 4.24
CA SER A 162 -2.05 -7.33 3.13
C SER A 162 -3.24 -6.45 3.46
N LEU A 163 -3.71 -5.67 2.48
CA LEU A 163 -4.98 -4.95 2.55
C LEU A 163 -6.17 -5.91 2.65
N TRP A 164 -6.02 -7.15 2.17
CA TRP A 164 -7.08 -8.16 2.06
C TRP A 164 -7.18 -9.07 3.27
N ARG A 165 -6.47 -8.74 4.36
CA ARG A 165 -6.51 -9.45 5.63
C ARG A 165 -6.82 -8.48 6.76
N VAL A 166 -7.58 -8.96 7.73
CA VAL A 166 -7.94 -8.22 8.94
C VAL A 166 -7.54 -9.05 10.14
N LYS A 167 -6.95 -8.39 11.14
CA LYS A 167 -6.52 -9.04 12.38
C LYS A 167 -7.08 -8.35 13.61
N CYS A 168 -7.20 -9.08 14.71
CA CYS A 168 -7.58 -8.48 15.98
C CYS A 168 -6.53 -7.47 16.44
N VAL A 169 -6.97 -6.34 16.97
CA VAL A 169 -6.07 -5.34 17.57
C VAL A 169 -5.36 -5.88 18.83
N ASP A 170 -5.96 -6.88 19.48
CA ASP A 170 -5.32 -7.64 20.56
C ASP A 170 -4.50 -8.78 19.96
N GLU A 171 -3.19 -8.59 19.89
CA GLU A 171 -2.25 -9.58 19.34
C GLU A 171 -2.31 -10.92 20.09
N ALA A 172 -2.63 -10.93 21.40
CA ALA A 172 -2.76 -12.17 22.16
C ALA A 172 -3.95 -13.03 21.70
N CYS A 173 -4.96 -12.42 21.05
CA CYS A 173 -6.09 -13.15 20.48
C CYS A 173 -5.69 -13.98 19.24
N GLY A 174 -4.68 -13.54 18.48
CA GLY A 174 -4.20 -14.19 17.26
C GLY A 174 -5.28 -14.43 16.19
N PHE A 175 -6.40 -13.69 16.20
CA PHE A 175 -7.42 -13.82 15.16
C PHE A 175 -7.01 -13.02 13.94
N GLU A 176 -6.96 -13.69 12.79
CA GLU A 176 -6.72 -13.08 11.49
C GLU A 176 -7.52 -13.84 10.42
N VAL A 177 -8.09 -13.12 9.47
CA VAL A 177 -8.88 -13.70 8.39
C VAL A 177 -8.75 -12.86 7.12
N GLU A 178 -8.90 -13.50 5.97
CA GLU A 178 -9.06 -12.81 4.71
C GLU A 178 -10.43 -12.12 4.63
N ASN A 179 -10.45 -10.93 4.04
CA ASN A 179 -11.68 -10.22 3.73
C ASN A 179 -11.47 -9.40 2.45
N TRP A 180 -12.32 -9.62 1.46
CA TRP A 180 -12.30 -8.94 0.15
C TRP A 180 -13.48 -7.97 -0.05
N ASP A 181 -14.28 -7.75 0.99
CA ASP A 181 -15.45 -6.87 0.95
C ASP A 181 -15.04 -5.39 0.83
N VAL A 182 -15.64 -4.68 -0.12
CA VAL A 182 -15.44 -3.24 -0.27
C VAL A 182 -16.83 -2.60 -0.39
N PRO A 183 -17.27 -1.79 0.60
CA PRO A 183 -16.58 -1.44 1.84
C PRO A 183 -16.48 -2.60 2.85
N ILE A 184 -15.53 -2.53 3.80
CA ILE A 184 -15.36 -3.55 4.87
C ILE A 184 -16.63 -3.73 5.72
N VAL A 185 -17.41 -2.66 5.87
CA VAL A 185 -18.74 -2.64 6.49
C VAL A 185 -19.64 -1.68 5.71
N PRO A 186 -20.94 -1.95 5.55
CA PRO A 186 -21.85 -1.11 4.76
C PRO A 186 -21.92 0.37 5.20
N GLN A 187 -21.72 0.62 6.49
CA GLN A 187 -21.79 1.95 7.12
C GLN A 187 -20.58 2.84 6.78
N LEU A 188 -19.54 2.28 6.17
CA LEU A 188 -18.31 2.98 5.84
C LEU A 188 -18.12 3.05 4.32
N PRO A 189 -19.03 3.73 3.58
CA PRO A 189 -18.94 3.82 2.13
C PRO A 189 -17.62 4.47 1.72
N VAL A 190 -17.12 4.09 0.55
CA VAL A 190 -15.88 4.65 0.06
C VAL A 190 -16.10 6.09 -0.36
N THR A 191 -15.29 7.00 0.19
CA THR A 191 -15.34 8.43 -0.10
C THR A 191 -14.20 8.82 -1.03
N ASP A 192 -14.48 9.70 -1.99
CA ASP A 192 -13.46 10.25 -2.88
C ASP A 192 -12.44 11.09 -2.12
N VAL A 193 -11.20 11.16 -2.63
CA VAL A 193 -10.10 11.94 -2.05
C VAL A 193 -10.39 13.44 -1.92
N ASP A 194 -11.22 13.96 -2.84
CA ASP A 194 -11.63 15.36 -2.87
C ASP A 194 -12.75 15.68 -1.86
N ASP A 195 -13.37 14.65 -1.29
CA ASP A 195 -14.43 14.78 -0.31
C ASP A 195 -13.85 14.99 1.10
N THR A 196 -13.37 16.23 1.31
CA THR A 196 -12.86 16.73 2.59
C THR A 196 -13.96 17.16 3.56
N GLU A 197 -15.21 17.23 3.10
CA GLU A 197 -16.37 17.64 3.91
C GLU A 197 -17.24 16.45 4.33
N SER A 198 -17.08 15.26 3.73
CA SER A 198 -17.65 14.00 4.23
C SER A 198 -16.99 13.60 5.54
N THR A 199 -17.55 14.13 6.62
CA THR A 199 -17.59 13.47 7.91
C THR A 199 -18.08 12.05 7.70
N ALA A 200 -17.47 11.07 8.38
CA ALA A 200 -17.91 9.68 8.39
C ALA A 200 -19.43 9.60 8.30
N ALA A 201 -19.94 8.83 7.33
CA ALA A 201 -21.36 8.73 7.00
C ALA A 201 -22.21 8.11 8.14
N GLY A 202 -22.17 8.69 9.33
CA GLY A 202 -22.80 8.19 10.55
C GLY A 202 -22.16 6.91 11.12
N CYS A 203 -21.06 6.41 10.58
CA CYS A 203 -20.41 5.21 11.09
C CYS A 203 -19.87 5.42 12.50
N LYS A 204 -20.26 4.53 13.41
CA LYS A 204 -19.79 4.51 14.79
C LYS A 204 -18.78 3.39 14.99
N ILE A 205 -18.08 3.42 16.12
CA ILE A 205 -17.13 2.37 16.49
C ILE A 205 -17.82 1.00 16.53
N GLU A 206 -19.08 0.93 16.97
CA GLU A 206 -19.83 -0.33 17.06
C GLU A 206 -20.13 -0.95 15.68
N ASP A 207 -20.13 -0.14 14.62
CA ASP A 207 -20.35 -0.61 13.24
C ASP A 207 -19.07 -1.17 12.60
N LEU A 208 -17.89 -0.87 13.16
CA LEU A 208 -16.60 -1.33 12.64
C LEU A 208 -16.47 -2.86 12.76
N PRO A 209 -15.55 -3.49 11.99
CA PRO A 209 -15.37 -4.93 12.09
C PRO A 209 -14.84 -5.32 13.49
N HIS A 210 -15.54 -6.25 14.16
CA HIS A 210 -15.16 -6.75 15.48
C HIS A 210 -14.72 -8.21 15.42
N CYS A 211 -13.76 -8.56 16.27
CA CYS A 211 -13.23 -9.90 16.38
C CYS A 211 -14.33 -10.86 16.86
N PRO A 212 -14.60 -11.97 16.14
CA PRO A 212 -15.63 -12.91 16.54
C PRO A 212 -15.29 -13.60 17.86
N LYS A 213 -13.99 -13.72 18.21
CA LYS A 213 -13.49 -14.38 19.41
C LYS A 213 -13.59 -13.53 20.68
N CYS A 214 -13.00 -12.33 20.69
CA CYS A 214 -12.86 -11.50 21.89
C CYS A 214 -13.66 -10.18 21.85
N LYS A 215 -14.34 -9.89 20.74
CA LYS A 215 -15.12 -8.65 20.53
C LYS A 215 -14.31 -7.36 20.52
N ASN A 216 -12.98 -7.39 20.57
CA ASN A 216 -12.15 -6.23 20.27
C ASN A 216 -12.26 -5.85 18.78
N LEU A 217 -11.90 -4.61 18.44
CA LEU A 217 -11.86 -4.16 17.05
C LEU A 217 -10.89 -5.00 16.21
N LEU A 218 -11.27 -5.24 14.96
CA LEU A 218 -10.36 -5.67 13.91
C LEU A 218 -9.70 -4.44 13.29
N ARG A 219 -8.46 -4.63 12.86
CA ARG A 219 -7.66 -3.68 12.09
C ARG A 219 -7.17 -4.34 10.80
N PRO A 220 -6.75 -3.55 9.80
CA PRO A 220 -6.01 -4.08 8.66
C PRO A 220 -4.77 -4.86 9.13
N ALA A 221 -4.53 -6.03 8.55
CA ALA A 221 -3.35 -6.85 8.80
C ALA A 221 -2.14 -6.34 7.98
N THR A 222 -1.94 -5.03 8.00
CA THR A 222 -0.75 -4.37 7.46
C THR A 222 0.16 -3.94 8.61
N VAL A 223 1.47 -3.98 8.39
CA VAL A 223 2.45 -3.42 9.34
C VAL A 223 2.35 -1.90 9.32
N TRP A 224 2.11 -1.30 10.48
CA TRP A 224 2.06 0.15 10.64
C TRP A 224 3.43 0.75 10.95
N PHE A 225 3.58 2.05 10.69
CA PHE A 225 4.77 2.78 11.09
C PHE A 225 4.97 2.71 12.61
N GLY A 226 6.17 2.32 13.01
CA GLY A 226 6.53 2.10 14.41
C GLY A 226 6.31 0.66 14.90
N GLU A 227 5.70 -0.21 14.10
CA GLU A 227 5.62 -1.64 14.39
C GLU A 227 6.86 -2.38 13.85
N GLY A 228 7.24 -3.46 14.54
CA GLY A 228 8.24 -4.39 14.03
C GLY A 228 7.68 -5.19 12.85
N LEU A 229 8.54 -5.54 11.90
CA LEU A 229 8.20 -6.52 10.88
C LEU A 229 7.98 -7.90 11.53
N PRO A 230 7.11 -8.76 10.97
CA PRO A 230 6.95 -10.13 11.47
C PRO A 230 8.28 -10.88 11.42
N GLU A 231 8.73 -11.38 12.57
CA GLU A 231 10.05 -12.03 12.73
C GLU A 231 10.20 -13.21 11.77
N GLU A 232 9.18 -14.07 11.66
CA GLU A 232 9.14 -15.20 10.73
C GLU A 232 9.41 -14.81 9.27
N LYS A 233 8.95 -13.62 8.83
CA LYS A 233 9.15 -13.13 7.47
C LYS A 233 10.55 -12.58 7.28
N VAL A 234 11.10 -11.92 8.31
CA VAL A 234 12.48 -11.43 8.30
C VAL A 234 13.45 -12.61 8.25
N GLU A 235 13.24 -13.61 9.11
CA GLU A 235 14.03 -14.85 9.11
C GLU A 235 13.98 -15.56 7.76
N GLN A 236 12.79 -15.70 7.15
CA GLN A 236 12.67 -16.30 5.82
C GLN A 236 13.47 -15.54 4.74
N VAL A 237 13.47 -14.21 4.80
CA VAL A 237 14.25 -13.38 3.86
C VAL A 237 15.76 -13.54 4.14
N ASP A 238 16.17 -13.52 5.39
CA ASP A 238 17.56 -13.68 5.81
C ASP A 238 18.11 -15.06 5.44
N ASP A 239 17.34 -16.13 5.63
CA ASP A 239 17.69 -17.50 5.22
C ASP A 239 17.84 -17.63 3.71
N SER A 240 16.98 -16.94 2.95
CA SER A 240 17.09 -16.89 1.50
C SER A 240 18.33 -16.13 1.03
N ALA A 241 18.76 -15.11 1.77
CA ALA A 241 19.98 -14.35 1.48
C ALA A 241 21.27 -15.06 1.96
N SER A 242 21.22 -15.77 3.09
CA SER A 242 22.39 -16.25 3.82
C SER A 242 22.83 -17.67 3.49
N ASN A 243 21.95 -18.53 2.95
CA ASN A 243 22.28 -19.90 2.54
C ASN A 243 23.12 -19.95 1.25
N SER A 244 24.30 -19.33 1.31
CA SER A 244 25.29 -19.14 0.25
C SER A 244 26.33 -20.28 0.18
N THR A 245 26.04 -21.46 0.72
CA THR A 245 26.92 -22.64 0.63
C THR A 245 26.34 -23.71 -0.29
#